data_AF-A0A355V5R1-F1
#
_entry.id   AF-A0A355V5R1-F1
#
_cell.length_a   1.000
_cell.length_b   1.000
_cell.length_c   1.000
_cell.angle_alpha   90.00
_cell.angle_beta   90.00
_cell.angle_gamma   90.00
#
_symmetry.space_group_name_H-M   'P 1'
#
loop_
_entity.id
_entity.type
_entity.pdbx_description
1 polymer ?
#
loop_
_entity_poly.entity_id
_entity_poly.type
_entity_poly.pdbx_seq_one_letter_code
_entity_poly.pdbx_strand_id
1 'polypeptide(L)' 'MMVDKFMKAALKCAEKAAAEGEVPIGAVVVLDGKVISRGHNRRTKRQIATAH' A
#
# COMPACT_ATOMS: atom_id res chain seq x y z
N MET A 1 -2.70 -15.08 -13.79
CA MET A 1 -3.78 -14.67 -12.86
C MET A 1 -3.62 -13.17 -12.55
N MET A 2 -4.55 -12.31 -12.99
CA MET A 2 -4.42 -10.83 -12.87
C MET A 2 -4.33 -10.33 -11.42
N VAL A 3 -4.91 -11.07 -10.46
CA VAL A 3 -4.85 -10.80 -9.02
C VAL A 3 -3.39 -10.77 -8.51
N ASP A 4 -2.53 -11.63 -9.04
CA ASP A 4 -1.12 -11.75 -8.62
C ASP A 4 -0.31 -10.47 -8.89
N LYS A 5 -0.54 -9.79 -10.03
CA LYS A 5 0.19 -8.57 -10.41
C LYS A 5 -0.15 -7.39 -9.50
N PHE A 6 -1.43 -7.21 -9.20
CA PHE A 6 -1.88 -6.11 -8.33
C PHE A 6 -1.55 -6.39 -6.86
N MET A 7 -1.69 -7.66 -6.43
CA MET A 7 -1.32 -8.05 -5.07
C MET A 7 0.18 -7.89 -4.82
N LYS A 8 1.04 -8.27 -5.77
CA LYS A 8 2.49 -7.99 -5.70
C LYS A 8 2.80 -6.49 -5.58
N ALA A 9 2.04 -5.63 -6.24
CA ALA A 9 2.21 -4.19 -6.12
C ALA A 9 1.79 -3.66 -4.73
N ALA A 10 0.72 -4.21 -4.15
CA ALA A 10 0.31 -3.89 -2.78
C ALA A 10 1.32 -4.39 -1.74
N LEU A 11 1.84 -5.62 -1.90
CA LEU A 11 2.85 -6.19 -1.02
C LEU A 11 4.15 -5.36 -1.01
N LYS A 12 4.61 -4.87 -2.17
CA LYS A 12 5.74 -3.93 -2.24
C LYS A 12 5.51 -2.63 -1.47
N CYS A 13 4.25 -2.19 -1.34
CA CYS A 13 3.91 -1.01 -0.55
C CYS A 13 3.87 -1.34 0.95
N ALA A 14 3.41 -2.54 1.33
CA ALA A 14 3.47 -3.05 2.70
C ALA A 14 4.92 -3.23 3.19
N GLU A 15 5.82 -3.75 2.34
CA GLU A 15 7.25 -3.85 2.63
C GLU A 15 7.88 -2.47 2.90
N LYS A 16 7.46 -1.43 2.16
CA LYS A 16 7.90 -0.05 2.41
C LYS A 16 7.40 0.48 3.74
N ALA A 17 6.13 0.26 4.08
CA ALA A 17 5.60 0.61 5.40
C ALA A 17 6.41 -0.07 6.52
N ALA A 18 6.71 -1.37 6.37
CA ALA A 18 7.53 -2.11 7.32
C ALA A 18 8.93 -1.49 7.50
N ALA A 19 9.61 -1.19 6.39
CA ALA A 19 10.93 -0.55 6.39
C ALA A 19 10.91 0.85 7.01
N GLU A 20 9.75 1.52 6.97
CA GLU A 20 9.51 2.82 7.56
C GLU A 20 9.13 2.77 9.06
N GLY A 21 9.04 1.57 9.65
CA GLY A 21 8.62 1.36 11.03
C GLY A 21 7.10 1.48 11.26
N GLU A 22 6.32 1.47 10.17
CA GLU A 22 4.86 1.52 10.20
C GLU A 22 4.25 0.11 10.19
N VAL A 23 2.96 0.02 10.53
CA VAL A 23 2.20 -1.23 10.34
C VAL A 23 2.25 -1.62 8.85
N PRO A 24 2.65 -2.87 8.50
CA PRO A 24 2.96 -3.26 7.13
C PRO A 24 1.71 -3.49 6.28
N ILE A 25 1.06 -2.40 5.90
CA ILE A 25 -0.16 -2.39 5.08
C ILE A 25 0.13 -1.63 3.79
N GLY A 26 -0.25 -2.23 2.67
CA GLY A 26 -0.13 -1.63 1.34
C GLY A 26 -1.41 -1.83 0.55
N ALA A 27 -1.79 -0.82 -0.23
CA ALA A 27 -3.00 -0.80 -1.03
C ALA A 27 -2.71 -0.26 -2.43
N VAL A 28 -3.46 -0.73 -3.43
CA VAL A 28 -3.40 -0.22 -4.80
C VAL A 28 -4.81 0.00 -5.32
N VAL A 29 -5.00 1.08 -6.07
CA VAL A 29 -6.26 1.37 -6.77
C VAL A 29 -6.07 1.04 -8.24
N VAL A 30 -6.96 0.21 -8.79
CA VAL A 30 -6.91 -0.26 -10.17
C VAL A 30 -8.15 0.23 -10.91
N LEU A 31 -7.94 0.83 -12.08
CA LEU A 31 -8.99 1.22 -13.02
C LEU A 31 -8.60 0.70 -14.40
N ASP A 32 -9.52 0.02 -15.08
CA ASP A 32 -9.32 -0.54 -16.43
C ASP A 32 -8.04 -1.41 -16.55
N GLY A 33 -7.77 -2.22 -15.53
CA GLY A 33 -6.60 -3.10 -15.48
C GLY A 33 -5.26 -2.38 -15.28
N LYS A 34 -5.27 -1.08 -14.97
CA LYS A 34 -4.08 -0.27 -14.69
C LYS A 34 -4.09 0.23 -13.24
N VAL A 35 -2.94 0.17 -12.58
CA VAL A 35 -2.77 0.76 -11.25
C VAL A 35 -2.69 2.27 -11.40
N ILE A 36 -3.69 2.99 -10.87
CA ILE A 36 -3.75 4.46 -10.91
C ILE A 36 -3.24 5.09 -9.61
N SER A 37 -3.21 4.34 -8.50
CA SER A 37 -2.67 4.83 -7.23
C SER A 37 -2.10 3.68 -6.39
N ARG A 38 -1.14 4.03 -5.51
CA ARG A 38 -0.52 3.14 -4.53
C ARG A 38 -0.43 3.86 -3.18
N GLY A 39 -0.84 3.20 -2.12
CA GLY A 39 -0.80 3.70 -0.75
C GLY A 39 -0.18 2.69 0.20
N HIS A 40 0.31 3.17 1.33
CA HIS A 40 0.79 2.36 2.43
C HIS A 40 0.54 3.10 3.74
N ASN A 41 0.39 2.35 4.82
CA ASN A 41 0.09 2.93 6.12
C ASN A 41 1.21 3.89 6.55
N ARG A 42 0.83 5.10 6.98
CA ARG A 42 1.74 6.16 7.47
C ARG A 42 1.21 6.81 8.75
N ARG A 43 0.35 6.09 9.46
CA ARG A 43 -0.36 6.58 10.66
C ARG A 43 0.61 7.12 11.72
N THR A 44 1.72 6.43 11.96
CA THR A 44 2.66 6.75 13.04
C THR A 44 3.49 8.00 12.71
N LYS A 45 3.94 8.11 11.46
CA LYS A 45 4.73 9.23 10.93
C LYS A 45 3.90 10.49 10.74
N ARG A 46 2.64 10.37 10.34
CA ARG A 46 1.76 11.53 10.15
C ARG A 46 1.00 11.94 11.42
N GLN A 47 1.03 11.11 12.47
CA GLN A 47 0.24 11.31 13.70
C GLN A 47 -1.28 11.47 13.42
N ILE A 48 -1.76 10.96 12.28
CA ILE A 48 -3.16 11.06 11.87
C ILE A 48 -3.74 9.65 11.91
N ALA A 49 -4.72 9.44 12.80
CA ALA A 49 -5.32 8.14 13.05
C ALA A 49 -5.94 7.49 11.79
N THR A 50 -6.39 8.29 10.83
CA THR A 50 -7.07 7.85 9.60
C THR A 50 -6.13 7.60 8.41
N ALA A 51 -4.82 7.83 8.55
CA ALA A 51 -3.84 7.66 7.47
C ALA A 51 -3.38 6.20 7.29
N HIS A 52 -4.33 5.29 7.06
CA HIS A 52 -4.07 3.92 6.61
C HIS A 52 -3.63 3.86 5.15
#